data_AF-A0A9P0HVK9-F1
#
_entry.id   AF-A0A9P0HVK9-F1
#
_cell.length_a   1.000
_cell.length_b   1.000
_cell.length_c   1.000
_cell.angle_alpha   90.00
_cell.angle_beta   90.00
_cell.angle_gamma   90.00
#
_symmetry.space_group_name_H-M   'P 1'
#
loop_
_entity.id
_entity.type
_entity.pdbx_description
1 polymer ?
#
loop_
_entity_poly.entity_id
_entity_poly.type
_entity_poly.pdbx_seq_one_letter_code
_entity_poly.pdbx_strand_id
1 'polypeptide(L)'
;MPSKRKSNLSSTSSKARAMKIARSQESSLHTELRRCAQAERQAASRAAELPSQRQQRLEEQATRQASLRASENDIRTQVRISQQAQRQTALRALESPLQTQLRLEEQAERQAVLRANETPLQTQQRLEEQAERQAASRMAETPEESLERRTAHAEMQAERRRAFMRNSWSVFNNTAFEYDPLIDYKNHSLVVIGLMNKKCRFCDALKWKDETAGLCCFNGKIRIPTLDAPEEPLKTLLLFDSDESRRFLNRIRKYNSCFQMTSFGVDREIIMPGFSPTFTVQGQVYHRIGSLLPAANEQHKFLQIYFMGDEDNEADRRCQYIQGVEREVVVEIQRMLHEHNQLINTFKTALDRMPHEQYKLVIHADRTPHGEHERRFNAPLINDVAAVVCGDFSSSRDIVLRAHDNTLTRVPDTHKFYDALQYPLIFSKGQEEI
;
A
#
# COMPACT_ATOMS: atom_id res chain seq x y z
N MET A 1 69.12 -54.51 -40.86
CA MET A 1 67.96 -54.76 -39.96
C MET A 1 67.95 -53.67 -38.88
N PRO A 2 67.10 -52.63 -38.96
CA PRO A 2 67.02 -51.60 -37.93
C PRO A 2 66.10 -52.04 -36.78
N SER A 3 66.53 -51.74 -35.54
CA SER A 3 65.83 -52.05 -34.28
C SER A 3 64.51 -51.27 -34.14
N LYS A 4 63.39 -51.98 -33.90
CA LYS A 4 62.08 -51.39 -33.58
C LYS A 4 62.05 -50.90 -32.13
N ARG A 5 61.94 -49.58 -31.92
CA ARG A 5 61.61 -48.99 -30.61
C ARG A 5 60.18 -49.39 -30.20
N LYS A 6 60.02 -49.95 -28.98
CA LYS A 6 58.71 -50.21 -28.36
C LYS A 6 58.01 -48.90 -27.99
N SER A 7 56.71 -48.82 -28.23
CA SER A 7 55.87 -47.64 -27.97
C SER A 7 55.58 -47.41 -26.47
N ASN A 8 55.54 -46.14 -26.05
CA ASN A 8 55.44 -45.73 -24.65
C ASN A 8 54.16 -46.18 -23.92
N LEU A 9 53.06 -46.48 -24.64
CA LEU A 9 51.76 -46.90 -24.10
C LEU A 9 51.78 -48.31 -23.45
N SER A 10 52.64 -49.22 -23.90
CA SER A 10 52.79 -50.56 -23.32
C SER A 10 53.56 -50.53 -21.99
N SER A 11 54.45 -49.55 -21.81
CA SER A 11 55.29 -49.40 -20.61
C SER A 11 54.54 -48.83 -19.42
N THR A 12 53.52 -48.01 -19.65
CA THR A 12 52.69 -47.41 -18.59
C THR A 12 51.70 -48.42 -17.99
N SER A 13 51.14 -49.31 -18.82
CA SER A 13 50.23 -50.39 -18.38
C SER A 13 50.94 -51.46 -17.52
N SER A 14 52.15 -51.87 -17.91
CA SER A 14 52.96 -52.85 -17.14
C SER A 14 53.44 -52.29 -15.79
N LYS A 15 53.87 -51.02 -15.74
CA LYS A 15 54.25 -50.32 -14.49
C LYS A 15 53.06 -50.15 -13.54
N ALA A 16 51.87 -49.78 -14.05
CA ALA A 16 50.68 -49.65 -13.22
C ALA A 16 50.25 -51.00 -12.62
N ARG A 17 50.35 -52.09 -13.39
CA ARG A 17 50.06 -53.45 -12.91
C ARG A 17 51.05 -53.92 -11.84
N ALA A 18 52.35 -53.69 -12.04
CA ALA A 18 53.38 -54.00 -11.05
C ALA A 18 53.18 -53.22 -9.74
N MET A 19 52.84 -51.92 -9.83
CA MET A 19 52.54 -51.10 -8.65
C MET A 19 51.27 -51.55 -7.92
N LYS A 20 50.25 -52.03 -8.64
CA LYS A 20 49.04 -52.60 -8.03
C LYS A 20 49.34 -53.88 -7.26
N ILE A 21 50.19 -54.76 -7.81
CA ILE A 21 50.62 -56.01 -7.17
C ILE A 21 51.46 -55.71 -5.93
N ALA A 22 52.44 -54.80 -6.03
CA ALA A 22 53.25 -54.37 -4.89
C ALA A 22 52.37 -53.79 -3.77
N ARG A 23 51.38 -52.95 -4.09
CA ARG A 23 50.43 -52.41 -3.10
C ARG A 23 49.54 -53.45 -2.45
N SER A 24 49.19 -54.52 -3.17
CA SER A 24 48.39 -55.61 -2.59
C SER A 24 49.17 -56.51 -1.65
N GLN A 25 50.51 -56.42 -1.68
CA GLN A 25 51.44 -57.18 -0.83
C GLN A 25 52.06 -56.30 0.28
N GLU A 26 51.66 -55.03 0.40
CA GLU A 26 52.12 -54.12 1.45
C GLU A 26 51.57 -54.54 2.83
N SER A 27 52.41 -54.47 3.88
CA SER A 27 51.95 -54.60 5.26
C SER A 27 51.22 -53.34 5.74
N SER A 28 50.44 -53.42 6.82
CA SER A 28 49.70 -52.26 7.39
C SER A 28 50.65 -51.09 7.70
N LEU A 29 51.78 -51.38 8.33
CA LEU A 29 52.80 -50.38 8.67
C LEU A 29 53.39 -49.71 7.42
N HIS A 30 53.73 -50.48 6.38
CA HIS A 30 54.25 -49.92 5.13
C HIS A 30 53.18 -49.10 4.40
N THR A 31 51.91 -49.49 4.49
CA THR A 31 50.79 -48.74 3.94
C THR A 31 50.62 -47.39 4.64
N GLU A 32 50.73 -47.37 5.97
CA GLU A 32 50.66 -46.15 6.78
C GLU A 32 51.84 -45.22 6.49
N LEU A 33 53.07 -45.72 6.51
CA LEU A 33 54.26 -44.94 6.16
C LEU A 33 54.16 -44.33 4.75
N ARG A 34 53.67 -45.10 3.78
CA ARG A 34 53.43 -44.60 2.41
C ARG A 34 52.37 -43.50 2.38
N ARG A 35 51.28 -43.64 3.14
CA ARG A 35 50.22 -42.62 3.25
C ARG A 35 50.74 -41.36 3.93
N CYS A 36 51.52 -41.48 5.00
CA CYS A 36 52.17 -40.35 5.68
C CYS A 36 53.11 -39.61 4.72
N ALA A 37 54.04 -40.32 4.08
CA ALA A 37 54.95 -39.71 3.11
C ALA A 37 54.21 -39.08 1.91
N GLN A 38 53.06 -39.63 1.50
CA GLN A 38 52.21 -39.03 0.48
C GLN A 38 51.51 -37.76 0.99
N ALA A 39 50.99 -37.76 2.22
CA ALA A 39 50.36 -36.61 2.84
C ALA A 39 51.35 -35.46 3.03
N GLU A 40 52.57 -35.74 3.48
CA GLU A 40 53.65 -34.76 3.64
C GLU A 40 54.02 -34.11 2.30
N ARG A 41 54.22 -34.92 1.24
CA ARG A 41 54.48 -34.39 -0.11
C ARG A 41 53.33 -33.50 -0.60
N GLN A 42 52.08 -33.89 -0.36
CA GLN A 42 50.92 -33.09 -0.73
C GLN A 42 50.82 -31.80 0.09
N ALA A 43 51.14 -31.84 1.38
CA ALA A 43 51.16 -30.66 2.25
C ALA A 43 52.25 -29.67 1.81
N ALA A 44 53.47 -30.16 1.54
CA ALA A 44 54.56 -29.34 1.02
C ALA A 44 54.21 -28.72 -0.34
N SER A 45 53.62 -29.49 -1.25
CA SER A 45 53.15 -28.98 -2.55
C SER A 45 52.09 -27.89 -2.38
N ARG A 46 51.13 -28.06 -1.45
CA ARG A 46 50.09 -27.05 -1.17
C ARG A 46 50.65 -25.79 -0.50
N ALA A 47 51.66 -25.94 0.35
CA ALA A 47 52.32 -24.82 1.01
C ALA A 47 53.11 -23.95 0.01
N ALA A 48 53.61 -24.56 -1.08
CA ALA A 48 54.32 -23.89 -2.15
C ALA A 48 53.39 -23.34 -3.27
N GLU A 49 52.07 -23.52 -3.16
CA GLU A 49 51.11 -23.04 -4.18
C GLU A 49 51.04 -21.51 -4.21
N LEU A 50 51.10 -20.95 -5.42
CA LEU A 50 50.74 -19.54 -5.65
C LEU A 50 49.22 -19.34 -5.48
N PRO A 51 48.74 -18.12 -5.15
CA PRO A 51 47.31 -17.85 -4.99
C PRO A 51 46.45 -18.25 -6.19
N SER A 52 46.93 -18.05 -7.42
CA SER A 52 46.23 -18.44 -8.65
C SER A 52 46.12 -19.96 -8.82
N GLN A 53 47.18 -20.69 -8.50
CA GLN A 53 47.20 -22.16 -8.53
C GLN A 53 46.28 -22.74 -7.45
N ARG A 54 46.28 -22.14 -6.25
CA ARG A 54 45.36 -22.49 -5.17
C ARG A 54 43.90 -22.28 -5.61
N GLN A 55 43.60 -21.16 -6.26
CA GLN A 55 42.26 -20.86 -6.75
C GLN A 55 41.81 -21.90 -7.79
N GLN A 56 42.64 -22.17 -8.80
CA GLN A 56 42.34 -23.17 -9.82
C GLN A 56 42.10 -24.56 -9.21
N ARG A 57 42.92 -24.99 -8.24
CA ARG A 57 42.72 -26.26 -7.55
C ARG A 57 41.39 -26.30 -6.78
N LEU A 58 40.99 -25.20 -6.13
CA LEU A 58 39.72 -25.12 -5.42
C LEU A 58 38.53 -25.17 -6.39
N GLU A 59 38.64 -24.53 -7.55
CA GLU A 59 37.62 -24.57 -8.62
C GLU A 59 37.49 -25.98 -9.22
N GLU A 60 38.60 -26.65 -9.52
CA GLU A 60 38.61 -28.04 -9.98
C GLU A 60 38.04 -29.01 -8.93
N GLN A 61 38.30 -28.74 -7.65
CA GLN A 61 37.73 -29.53 -6.55
C GLN A 61 36.22 -29.29 -6.41
N ALA A 62 35.77 -28.03 -6.49
CA ALA A 62 34.37 -27.65 -6.41
C ALA A 62 33.56 -28.25 -7.57
N THR A 63 34.07 -28.17 -8.79
CA THR A 63 33.43 -28.75 -9.99
C THR A 63 33.32 -30.27 -9.89
N ARG A 64 34.38 -30.96 -9.45
CA ARG A 64 34.34 -32.40 -9.22
C ARG A 64 33.31 -32.78 -8.14
N GLN A 65 33.25 -32.03 -7.04
CA GLN A 65 32.29 -32.30 -5.98
C GLN A 65 30.85 -32.01 -6.43
N ALA A 66 30.62 -30.97 -7.22
CA ALA A 66 29.32 -30.68 -7.81
C ALA A 66 28.85 -31.81 -8.75
N SER A 67 29.74 -32.32 -9.60
CA SER A 67 29.46 -33.46 -10.48
C SER A 67 29.11 -34.72 -9.68
N LEU A 68 29.85 -35.03 -8.61
CA LEU A 68 29.53 -36.14 -7.72
C LEU A 68 28.14 -35.98 -7.09
N ARG A 69 27.82 -34.78 -6.55
CA ARG A 69 26.50 -34.49 -5.97
C ARG A 69 25.38 -34.60 -6.99
N ALA A 70 25.59 -34.16 -8.22
CA ALA A 70 24.60 -34.27 -9.30
C ALA A 70 24.32 -35.73 -9.69
N SER A 71 25.28 -36.63 -9.47
CA SER A 71 25.14 -38.07 -9.70
C SER A 71 24.65 -38.87 -8.47
N GLU A 72 24.41 -38.22 -7.34
CA GLU A 72 23.89 -38.88 -6.13
C GLU A 72 22.42 -39.30 -6.33
N ASN A 73 22.07 -40.48 -5.81
CA ASN A 73 20.68 -40.91 -5.71
C ASN A 73 20.08 -40.47 -4.36
N ASP A 74 18.76 -40.51 -4.24
CA ASP A 74 18.03 -39.98 -3.06
C ASP A 74 18.50 -40.57 -1.74
N ILE A 75 18.77 -41.88 -1.69
CA ILE A 75 19.25 -42.56 -0.48
C ILE A 75 20.63 -42.02 -0.06
N ARG A 76 21.57 -41.88 -1.00
CA ARG A 76 22.90 -41.33 -0.70
C ARG A 76 22.81 -39.86 -0.29
N THR A 77 21.92 -39.10 -0.92
CA THR A 77 21.64 -37.70 -0.57
C THR A 77 21.13 -37.59 0.87
N GLN A 78 20.15 -38.42 1.26
CA GLN A 78 19.61 -38.44 2.62
C GLN A 78 20.66 -38.82 3.66
N VAL A 79 21.46 -39.85 3.40
CA VAL A 79 22.56 -40.26 4.30
C VAL A 79 23.57 -39.14 4.46
N ARG A 80 23.96 -38.46 3.38
CA ARG A 80 24.90 -37.33 3.44
C ARG A 80 24.34 -36.16 4.25
N ILE A 81 23.08 -35.77 4.03
CA ILE A 81 22.42 -34.69 4.78
C ILE A 81 22.33 -35.03 6.26
N SER A 82 21.93 -36.28 6.59
CA SER A 82 21.86 -36.76 7.97
C SER A 82 23.22 -36.73 8.66
N GLN A 83 24.28 -37.24 8.02
CA GLN A 83 25.64 -37.19 8.56
C GLN A 83 26.15 -35.75 8.73
N GLN A 84 25.81 -34.85 7.80
CA GLN A 84 26.16 -33.44 7.90
C GLN A 84 25.44 -32.76 9.09
N ALA A 85 24.14 -33.04 9.27
CA ALA A 85 23.37 -32.54 10.39
C ALA A 85 23.94 -33.03 11.73
N GLN A 86 24.26 -34.32 11.85
CA GLN A 86 24.88 -34.88 13.06
C GLN A 86 26.22 -34.22 13.39
N ARG A 87 27.10 -34.02 12.39
CA ARG A 87 28.37 -33.31 12.60
C ARG A 87 28.15 -31.88 13.07
N GLN A 88 27.19 -31.18 12.47
CA GLN A 88 26.88 -29.80 12.84
C GLN A 88 26.32 -29.72 14.27
N THR A 89 25.44 -30.64 14.66
CA THR A 89 24.93 -30.74 16.04
C THR A 89 26.05 -31.02 17.04
N ALA A 90 26.97 -31.94 16.72
CA ALA A 90 28.11 -32.23 17.58
C ALA A 90 29.05 -31.02 17.75
N LEU A 91 29.28 -30.26 16.67
CA LEU A 91 30.05 -29.02 16.75
C LEU A 91 29.35 -27.95 17.60
N ARG A 92 28.03 -27.78 17.42
CA ARG A 92 27.23 -26.83 18.22
C ARG A 92 27.21 -27.18 19.71
N ALA A 93 27.20 -28.46 20.05
CA ALA A 93 27.23 -28.92 21.45
C ALA A 93 28.56 -28.60 22.15
N LEU A 94 29.63 -28.34 21.39
CA LEU A 94 30.95 -27.96 21.89
C LEU A 94 31.19 -26.43 21.84
N GLU A 95 30.22 -25.63 21.37
CA GLU A 95 30.34 -24.17 21.31
C GLU A 95 30.40 -23.57 22.71
N SER A 96 31.31 -22.60 22.91
CA SER A 96 31.30 -21.78 24.12
C SER A 96 30.09 -20.81 24.11
N PRO A 97 29.71 -20.24 25.27
CA PRO A 97 28.63 -19.24 25.32
C PRO A 97 28.87 -18.03 24.39
N LEU A 98 30.13 -17.56 24.30
CA LEU A 98 30.49 -16.45 23.42
C LEU A 98 30.37 -16.82 21.94
N GLN A 99 30.80 -18.02 21.56
CA GLN A 99 30.65 -18.52 20.18
C GLN A 99 29.18 -18.69 19.81
N THR A 100 28.37 -19.19 20.75
CA THR A 100 26.92 -19.32 20.60
C THR A 100 26.28 -17.96 20.34
N GLN A 101 26.66 -16.94 21.12
CA GLN A 101 26.13 -15.58 20.96
C GLN A 101 26.49 -15.00 19.59
N LEU A 102 27.77 -15.04 19.20
CA LEU A 102 28.22 -14.51 17.90
C LEU A 102 27.50 -15.19 16.73
N ARG A 103 27.30 -16.51 16.80
CA ARG A 103 26.57 -17.26 15.77
C ARG A 103 25.09 -16.82 15.69
N LEU A 104 24.45 -16.58 16.83
CA LEU A 104 23.06 -16.13 16.88
C LEU A 104 22.90 -14.70 16.33
N GLU A 105 23.84 -13.81 16.65
CA GLU A 105 23.89 -12.45 16.11
C GLU A 105 24.08 -12.47 14.59
N GLU A 106 25.06 -13.21 14.08
CA GLU A 106 25.30 -13.35 12.64
C GLU A 106 24.08 -13.96 11.92
N GLN A 107 23.40 -14.93 12.55
CA GLN A 107 22.18 -15.50 12.02
C GLN A 107 21.02 -14.49 12.00
N ALA A 108 20.88 -13.67 13.04
CA ALA A 108 19.86 -12.64 13.11
C ALA A 108 20.07 -11.55 12.04
N GLU A 109 21.31 -11.11 11.83
CA GLU A 109 21.67 -10.16 10.77
C GLU A 109 21.36 -10.73 9.38
N ARG A 110 21.78 -11.97 9.10
CA ARG A 110 21.48 -12.64 7.83
C ARG A 110 19.97 -12.73 7.58
N GLN A 111 19.18 -13.07 8.61
CA GLN A 111 17.72 -13.10 8.49
C GLN A 111 17.12 -11.71 8.28
N ALA A 112 17.64 -10.67 8.93
CA ALA A 112 17.18 -9.30 8.73
C ALA A 112 17.42 -8.84 7.28
N VAL A 113 18.58 -9.14 6.71
CA VAL A 113 18.90 -8.83 5.30
C VAL A 113 17.97 -9.59 4.34
N LEU A 114 17.68 -10.86 4.61
CA LEU A 114 16.73 -11.62 3.79
C LEU A 114 15.33 -11.00 3.84
N ARG A 115 14.83 -10.67 5.04
CA ARG A 115 13.51 -10.04 5.23
C ARG A 115 13.42 -8.67 4.56
N ALA A 116 14.49 -7.88 4.60
CA ALA A 116 14.53 -6.57 3.95
C ALA A 116 14.42 -6.66 2.41
N ASN A 117 14.80 -7.81 1.83
CA ASN A 117 14.73 -8.07 0.40
C ASN A 117 13.49 -8.90 0.00
N GLU A 118 12.57 -9.21 0.93
CA GLU A 118 11.34 -9.94 0.63
C GLU A 118 10.41 -9.10 -0.25
N THR A 119 9.85 -9.71 -1.30
CA THR A 119 8.75 -9.11 -2.06
C THR A 119 7.47 -9.09 -1.21
N PRO A 120 6.48 -8.22 -1.50
CA PRO A 120 5.23 -8.17 -0.75
C PRO A 120 4.50 -9.52 -0.66
N LEU A 121 4.52 -10.32 -1.74
CA LEU A 121 3.91 -11.65 -1.77
C LEU A 121 4.63 -12.64 -0.85
N GLN A 122 5.96 -12.63 -0.84
CA GLN A 122 6.76 -13.48 0.05
C GLN A 122 6.55 -13.10 1.53
N THR A 123 6.49 -11.81 1.81
CA THR A 123 6.18 -11.29 3.14
C THR A 123 4.82 -11.78 3.62
N GLN A 124 3.79 -11.73 2.77
CA GLN A 124 2.46 -12.23 3.09
C GLN A 124 2.47 -13.73 3.40
N GLN A 125 3.04 -14.55 2.52
CA GLN A 125 3.12 -16.01 2.71
C GLN A 125 3.84 -16.36 4.02
N ARG A 126 4.97 -15.71 4.32
CA ARG A 126 5.71 -15.94 5.56
C ARG A 126 4.88 -15.60 6.80
N LEU A 127 4.11 -14.51 6.75
CA LEU A 127 3.25 -14.09 7.86
C LEU A 127 2.08 -15.08 8.06
N GLU A 128 1.48 -15.57 6.97
CA GLU A 128 0.44 -16.60 7.00
C GLU A 128 0.98 -17.90 7.62
N GLU A 129 2.11 -18.43 7.13
CA GLU A 129 2.75 -19.62 7.69
C GLU A 129 3.16 -19.45 9.16
N GLN A 130 3.57 -18.24 9.55
CA GLN A 130 3.89 -17.93 10.94
C GLN A 130 2.64 -17.92 11.81
N ALA A 131 1.53 -17.33 11.33
CA ALA A 131 0.26 -17.32 12.02
C ALA A 131 -0.31 -18.73 12.19
N GLU A 132 -0.26 -19.57 11.15
CA GLU A 132 -0.68 -20.97 11.20
C GLU A 132 0.12 -21.77 12.22
N ARG A 133 1.45 -21.63 12.22
CA ARG A 133 2.32 -22.30 13.22
C ARG A 133 2.00 -21.84 14.64
N GLN A 134 1.78 -20.55 14.84
CA GLN A 134 1.40 -20.03 16.16
C GLN A 134 0.02 -20.53 16.59
N ALA A 135 -0.95 -20.61 15.68
CA ALA A 135 -2.27 -21.15 15.96
C ALA A 135 -2.20 -22.65 16.31
N ALA A 136 -1.45 -23.44 15.55
CA ALA A 136 -1.23 -24.86 15.83
C ALA A 136 -0.53 -25.08 17.19
N SER A 137 0.48 -24.26 17.50
CA SER A 137 1.13 -24.28 18.82
C SER A 137 0.14 -23.97 19.94
N ARG A 138 -0.72 -22.96 19.77
CA ARG A 138 -1.75 -22.60 20.76
C ARG A 138 -2.81 -23.69 20.95
N MET A 139 -3.16 -24.42 19.88
CA MET A 139 -4.10 -25.54 19.96
C MET A 139 -3.50 -26.77 20.66
N ALA A 140 -2.18 -26.92 20.60
CA ALA A 140 -1.44 -28.00 21.26
C ALA A 140 -1.08 -27.68 22.72
N GLU A 141 -1.28 -26.44 23.19
CA GLU A 141 -1.02 -26.03 24.58
C GLU A 141 -1.86 -26.86 25.55
N THR A 142 -1.20 -27.37 26.60
CA THR A 142 -1.89 -27.92 27.77
C THR A 142 -2.63 -26.81 28.55
N PRO A 143 -3.62 -27.16 29.39
CA PRO A 143 -4.30 -26.18 30.24
C PRO A 143 -3.36 -25.36 31.14
N GLU A 144 -2.27 -25.97 31.61
CA GLU A 144 -1.24 -25.34 32.45
C GLU A 144 -0.42 -24.31 31.63
N GLU A 145 0.11 -24.70 30.47
CA GLU A 145 0.85 -23.79 29.57
C GLU A 145 -0.02 -22.61 29.10
N SER A 146 -1.30 -22.87 28.82
CA SER A 146 -2.27 -21.84 28.45
C SER A 146 -2.57 -20.87 29.59
N LEU A 147 -2.55 -21.34 30.85
CA LEU A 147 -2.69 -20.49 32.03
C LEU A 147 -1.44 -19.63 32.22
N GLU A 148 -0.24 -20.21 32.17
CA GLU A 148 1.03 -19.49 32.29
C GLU A 148 1.18 -18.39 31.24
N ARG A 149 0.82 -18.67 29.98
CA ARG A 149 0.84 -17.64 28.93
C ARG A 149 -0.13 -16.50 29.24
N ARG A 150 -1.32 -16.81 29.74
CA ARG A 150 -2.34 -15.79 30.08
C ARG A 150 -1.91 -14.96 31.28
N THR A 151 -1.31 -15.57 32.30
CA THR A 151 -0.79 -14.84 33.46
C THR A 151 0.39 -13.97 33.07
N ALA A 152 1.36 -14.48 32.30
CA ALA A 152 2.49 -13.70 31.81
C ALA A 152 2.03 -12.50 30.96
N HIS A 153 1.04 -12.69 30.08
CA HIS A 153 0.46 -11.59 29.31
C HIS A 153 -0.27 -10.57 30.20
N ALA A 154 -1.03 -11.02 31.20
CA ALA A 154 -1.70 -10.13 32.15
C ALA A 154 -0.71 -9.33 33.02
N GLU A 155 0.39 -9.96 33.44
CA GLU A 155 1.48 -9.32 34.18
C GLU A 155 2.19 -8.26 33.35
N MET A 156 2.55 -8.58 32.10
CA MET A 156 3.15 -7.63 31.15
C MET A 156 2.24 -6.40 30.96
N GLN A 157 0.94 -6.61 30.73
CA GLN A 157 -0.01 -5.50 30.61
C GLN A 157 -0.13 -4.70 31.92
N ALA A 158 -0.12 -5.35 33.08
CA ALA A 158 -0.17 -4.67 34.37
C ALA A 158 1.07 -3.81 34.63
N GLU A 159 2.26 -4.32 34.30
CA GLU A 159 3.51 -3.57 34.39
C GLU A 159 3.50 -2.36 33.46
N ARG A 160 2.99 -2.52 32.24
CA ARG A 160 2.84 -1.42 31.28
C ARG A 160 1.89 -0.34 31.78
N ARG A 161 0.75 -0.70 32.36
CA ARG A 161 -0.16 0.26 33.01
C ARG A 161 0.54 1.03 34.12
N ARG A 162 1.38 0.36 34.94
CA ARG A 162 2.22 1.04 35.95
C ARG A 162 3.27 1.95 35.32
N ALA A 163 3.85 1.57 34.18
CA ALA A 163 4.79 2.42 33.45
C ALA A 163 4.11 3.67 32.89
N PHE A 164 2.86 3.55 32.41
CA PHE A 164 2.06 4.67 31.89
C PHE A 164 1.69 5.71 32.95
N MET A 165 1.69 5.33 34.23
CA MET A 165 1.57 6.29 35.34
C MET A 165 2.84 7.12 35.56
N ARG A 166 3.98 6.72 34.98
CA ARG A 166 5.20 7.52 34.98
C ARG A 166 5.06 8.49 33.80
N ASN A 167 4.98 9.79 34.09
CA ASN A 167 4.88 10.87 33.09
C ASN A 167 6.15 10.97 32.21
N SER A 168 6.45 9.94 31.41
CA SER A 168 7.60 9.86 30.52
C SER A 168 7.15 9.57 29.10
N TRP A 169 7.65 10.36 28.15
CA TRP A 169 7.34 10.19 26.74
C TRP A 169 7.78 8.84 26.18
N SER A 170 8.85 8.25 26.75
CA SER A 170 9.36 6.93 26.35
C SER A 170 8.32 5.81 26.45
N VAL A 171 7.30 5.99 27.29
CA VAL A 171 6.22 5.01 27.48
C VAL A 171 5.27 4.98 26.28
N PHE A 172 5.26 6.03 25.44
CA PHE A 172 4.47 6.11 24.21
C PHE A 172 5.16 5.47 23.00
N ASN A 173 6.40 4.98 23.13
CA ASN A 173 7.08 4.30 22.04
C ASN A 173 6.30 3.03 21.64
N ASN A 174 5.92 2.96 20.37
CA ASN A 174 5.15 1.86 19.76
C ASN A 174 3.77 1.59 20.40
N THR A 175 3.23 2.47 21.24
CA THR A 175 1.94 2.21 21.91
C THR A 175 0.77 2.08 20.96
N ALA A 176 0.86 2.67 19.76
CA ALA A 176 -0.13 2.50 18.70
C ALA A 176 -0.28 1.05 18.24
N PHE A 177 0.80 0.25 18.28
CA PHE A 177 0.80 -1.15 17.89
C PHE A 177 0.40 -2.10 19.03
N GLU A 178 0.34 -1.57 20.26
CA GLU A 178 0.08 -2.33 21.49
C GLU A 178 -1.04 -1.64 22.28
N TYR A 179 -2.18 -1.37 21.66
CA TYR A 179 -3.27 -0.65 22.32
C TYR A 179 -3.78 -1.42 23.56
N ASP A 180 -3.91 -0.71 24.70
CA ASP A 180 -4.55 -1.23 25.92
C ASP A 180 -5.79 -0.36 26.24
N PRO A 181 -7.02 -0.88 26.09
CA PRO A 181 -8.24 -0.11 26.30
C PRO A 181 -8.45 0.37 27.74
N LEU A 182 -7.72 -0.18 28.72
CA LEU A 182 -7.80 0.24 30.12
C LEU A 182 -6.95 1.47 30.43
N ILE A 183 -6.12 1.91 29.48
CA ILE A 183 -5.33 3.13 29.61
C ILE A 183 -6.15 4.32 29.09
N ASP A 184 -6.32 5.34 29.93
CA ASP A 184 -6.93 6.60 29.54
C ASP A 184 -5.90 7.48 28.81
N TYR A 185 -5.63 7.13 27.54
CA TYR A 185 -4.72 7.90 26.70
C TYR A 185 -5.20 9.35 26.51
N LYS A 186 -6.52 9.56 26.43
CA LYS A 186 -7.13 10.86 26.14
C LYS A 186 -6.80 11.90 27.20
N ASN A 187 -6.85 11.49 28.46
CA ASN A 187 -6.62 12.40 29.60
C ASN A 187 -5.19 12.33 30.14
N HIS A 188 -4.27 11.60 29.50
CA HIS A 188 -2.90 11.50 29.96
C HIS A 188 -2.18 12.86 29.87
N SER A 189 -1.46 13.24 30.92
CA SER A 189 -0.81 14.56 31.08
C SER A 189 0.05 14.99 29.90
N LEU A 190 0.78 14.05 29.27
CA LEU A 190 1.64 14.29 28.10
C LEU A 190 0.89 14.35 26.76
N VAL A 191 -0.37 13.90 26.71
CA VAL A 191 -1.20 13.88 25.49
C VAL A 191 -2.15 15.07 25.44
N VAL A 192 -2.55 15.61 26.61
CA VAL A 192 -3.48 16.73 26.70
C VAL A 192 -2.82 18.01 26.15
N ILE A 193 -3.16 18.35 24.90
CA ILE A 193 -2.72 19.56 24.18
C ILE A 193 -3.56 20.82 24.52
N GLY A 194 -4.61 20.68 25.34
CA GLY A 194 -5.49 21.77 25.77
C GLY A 194 -6.56 22.16 24.75
N LEU A 195 -7.20 23.32 24.98
CA LEU A 195 -8.25 23.85 24.12
C LEU A 195 -7.68 24.60 22.90
N MET A 196 -8.36 24.48 21.75
CA MET A 196 -8.08 25.24 20.54
C MET A 196 -8.73 26.63 20.63
N ASN A 197 -8.17 27.52 21.45
CA ASN A 197 -8.76 28.84 21.75
C ASN A 197 -7.81 30.03 21.51
N LYS A 198 -6.60 29.80 21.01
CA LYS A 198 -5.66 30.87 20.66
C LYS A 198 -5.99 31.42 19.28
N LYS A 199 -6.62 32.60 19.23
CA LYS A 199 -6.97 33.24 17.96
C LYS A 199 -5.71 33.78 17.25
N CYS A 200 -5.53 33.43 15.98
CA CYS A 200 -4.50 33.99 15.11
C CYS A 200 -4.78 35.48 14.85
N ARG A 201 -3.72 36.30 14.82
CA ARG A 201 -3.84 37.76 14.60
C ARG A 201 -4.09 38.16 13.14
N PHE A 202 -3.85 37.26 12.19
CA PHE A 202 -3.91 37.56 10.76
C PHE A 202 -5.14 36.97 10.07
N CYS A 203 -5.52 35.74 10.40
CA CYS A 203 -6.62 35.01 9.75
C CYS A 203 -7.73 34.57 10.71
N ASP A 204 -7.67 34.99 11.98
CA ASP A 204 -8.68 34.67 13.00
C ASP A 204 -8.88 33.18 13.33
N ALA A 205 -8.10 32.28 12.72
CA ALA A 205 -8.11 30.85 13.00
C ALA A 205 -7.82 30.56 14.48
N LEU A 206 -8.54 29.60 15.06
CA LEU A 206 -8.30 29.12 16.42
C LEU A 206 -7.14 28.12 16.42
N LYS A 207 -6.25 28.26 17.39
CA LYS A 207 -5.02 27.48 17.51
C LYS A 207 -4.88 26.85 18.89
N TRP A 208 -4.08 25.81 18.99
CA TRP A 208 -3.58 25.30 20.28
C TRP A 208 -2.43 26.17 20.80
N LYS A 209 -2.15 26.08 22.11
CA LYS A 209 -1.17 26.91 22.80
C LYS A 209 0.24 26.81 22.20
N ASP A 210 0.67 25.60 21.87
CA ASP A 210 2.04 25.31 21.42
C ASP A 210 2.14 25.11 19.89
N GLU A 211 1.08 25.48 19.17
CA GLU A 211 1.02 25.37 17.71
C GLU A 211 1.83 26.48 17.03
N THR A 212 2.70 26.10 16.08
CA THR A 212 3.60 27.03 15.40
C THR A 212 2.84 28.16 14.70
N ALA A 213 3.38 29.39 14.74
CA ALA A 213 2.74 30.59 14.17
C ALA A 213 2.37 30.44 12.68
N GLY A 214 3.08 29.58 11.95
CA GLY A 214 2.89 29.33 10.52
C GLY A 214 1.76 28.38 10.14
N LEU A 215 1.19 27.60 11.06
CA LEU A 215 0.31 26.48 10.68
C LEU A 215 -1.01 26.91 10.02
N CYS A 216 -1.55 28.07 10.37
CA CYS A 216 -2.81 28.57 9.80
C CYS A 216 -2.59 29.37 8.51
N CYS A 217 -1.90 30.51 8.57
CA CYS A 217 -1.76 31.46 7.44
C CYS A 217 -0.30 31.74 7.08
N PHE A 218 0.60 30.82 7.44
CA PHE A 218 2.04 31.00 7.30
C PHE A 218 2.53 32.32 7.92
N ASN A 219 2.02 32.64 9.11
CA ASN A 219 2.30 33.86 9.87
C ASN A 219 1.92 35.15 9.09
N GLY A 220 0.75 35.15 8.45
CA GLY A 220 0.18 36.29 7.73
C GLY A 220 0.67 36.44 6.28
N LYS A 221 1.50 35.51 5.79
CA LYS A 221 1.98 35.51 4.40
C LYS A 221 0.94 35.00 3.40
N ILE A 222 0.05 34.11 3.85
CA ILE A 222 -1.04 33.57 3.04
C ILE A 222 -2.35 34.20 3.51
N ARG A 223 -3.07 34.84 2.59
CA ARG A 223 -4.42 35.35 2.83
C ARG A 223 -5.42 34.27 2.43
N ILE A 224 -5.99 33.60 3.42
CA ILE A 224 -7.04 32.59 3.21
C ILE A 224 -8.36 33.34 2.94
N PRO A 225 -9.05 33.08 1.81
CA PRO A 225 -10.39 33.61 1.58
C PRO A 225 -11.35 33.18 2.69
N THR A 226 -12.23 34.08 3.12
CA THR A 226 -13.32 33.72 4.02
C THR A 226 -14.33 32.87 3.27
N LEU A 227 -14.77 31.76 3.88
CA LEU A 227 -15.88 30.97 3.35
C LEU A 227 -17.15 31.84 3.38
N ASP A 228 -17.74 32.03 2.20
CA ASP A 228 -19.04 32.68 2.10
C ASP A 228 -20.11 31.84 2.80
N ALA A 229 -21.13 32.51 3.34
CA ALA A 229 -22.30 31.80 3.81
C ALA A 229 -22.99 31.08 2.63
N PRO A 230 -23.46 29.84 2.81
CA PRO A 230 -24.25 29.16 1.79
C PRO A 230 -25.55 29.93 1.49
N GLU A 231 -26.08 29.71 0.30
CA GLU A 231 -27.36 30.27 -0.13
C GLU A 231 -28.54 29.57 0.57
N GLU A 232 -29.71 30.23 0.57
CA GLU A 232 -30.94 29.58 1.02
C GLU A 232 -31.43 28.59 -0.06
N PRO A 233 -32.01 27.44 0.32
CA PRO A 233 -32.39 27.04 1.69
C PRO A 233 -31.27 26.38 2.50
N LEU A 234 -30.12 26.09 1.88
CA LEU A 234 -29.07 25.27 2.49
C LEU A 234 -28.54 25.87 3.80
N LYS A 235 -28.43 27.20 3.86
CA LYS A 235 -28.04 27.89 5.09
C LYS A 235 -28.95 27.58 6.26
N THR A 236 -30.27 27.76 6.11
CA THR A 236 -31.24 27.45 7.18
C THR A 236 -31.22 25.96 7.53
N LEU A 237 -31.09 25.09 6.54
CA LEU A 237 -31.04 23.63 6.74
C LEU A 237 -29.79 23.17 7.54
N LEU A 238 -28.71 23.95 7.56
CA LEU A 238 -27.47 23.62 8.28
C LEU A 238 -27.43 24.11 9.75
N LEU A 239 -28.40 24.89 10.21
CA LEU A 239 -28.37 25.50 11.56
C LEU A 239 -28.77 24.55 12.71
N PHE A 240 -29.41 23.41 12.42
CA PHE A 240 -29.91 22.43 13.41
C PHE A 240 -30.91 23.00 14.45
N ASP A 241 -31.53 24.13 14.17
CA ASP A 241 -32.44 24.84 15.08
C ASP A 241 -33.92 24.41 14.91
N SER A 242 -34.36 24.15 13.68
CA SER A 242 -35.70 23.67 13.33
C SER A 242 -35.81 22.13 13.27
N ASP A 243 -37.02 21.58 13.34
CA ASP A 243 -37.22 20.14 13.14
C ASP A 243 -36.85 19.69 11.72
N GLU A 244 -37.05 20.55 10.74
CA GLU A 244 -36.67 20.32 9.36
C GLU A 244 -35.15 20.23 9.19
N SER A 245 -34.39 21.21 9.73
CA SER A 245 -32.92 21.19 9.69
C SER A 245 -32.35 19.97 10.41
N ARG A 246 -32.95 19.53 11.52
CA ARG A 246 -32.59 18.28 12.21
C ARG A 246 -32.81 17.05 11.32
N ARG A 247 -33.97 16.94 10.67
CA ARG A 247 -34.26 15.82 9.74
C ARG A 247 -33.32 15.82 8.54
N PHE A 248 -33.05 17.00 7.98
CA PHE A 248 -32.09 17.19 6.89
C PHE A 248 -30.68 16.75 7.29
N LEU A 249 -30.14 17.27 8.41
CA LEU A 249 -28.79 16.96 8.87
C LEU A 249 -28.60 15.47 9.22
N ASN A 250 -29.61 14.84 9.81
CA ASN A 250 -29.60 13.39 10.05
C ASN A 250 -29.51 12.56 8.76
N ARG A 251 -29.86 13.14 7.61
CA ARG A 251 -29.89 12.49 6.29
C ARG A 251 -29.03 13.21 5.25
N ILE A 252 -28.15 14.13 5.65
CA ILE A 252 -27.42 15.03 4.74
C ILE A 252 -26.65 14.28 3.65
N ARG A 253 -26.12 13.10 3.98
CA ARG A 253 -25.43 12.24 3.00
C ARG A 253 -26.37 11.77 1.89
N LYS A 254 -27.61 11.41 2.22
CA LYS A 254 -28.62 11.04 1.22
C LYS A 254 -29.00 12.23 0.35
N TYR A 255 -29.20 13.40 0.95
CA TYR A 255 -29.43 14.62 0.17
C TYR A 255 -28.26 14.92 -0.76
N ASN A 256 -27.01 14.80 -0.31
CA ASN A 256 -25.85 14.96 -1.19
C ASN A 256 -25.85 13.91 -2.33
N SER A 257 -26.15 12.65 -2.02
CA SER A 257 -26.28 11.58 -3.04
C SER A 257 -27.36 11.87 -4.08
N CYS A 258 -28.42 12.63 -3.74
CA CYS A 258 -29.42 13.06 -4.72
C CYS A 258 -28.79 13.96 -5.79
N PHE A 259 -27.76 14.73 -5.46
CA PHE A 259 -27.20 15.79 -6.32
C PHE A 259 -25.84 15.46 -6.92
N GLN A 260 -25.14 14.42 -6.47
CA GLN A 260 -23.84 14.02 -7.04
C GLN A 260 -23.89 13.90 -8.59
N MET A 261 -22.91 14.49 -9.27
CA MET A 261 -22.78 14.49 -10.73
C MET A 261 -21.95 13.30 -11.23
N THR A 262 -21.18 12.70 -10.34
CA THR A 262 -20.33 11.54 -10.57
C THR A 262 -20.87 10.30 -9.88
N SER A 263 -20.52 9.16 -10.45
CA SER A 263 -20.71 7.83 -9.89
C SER A 263 -19.45 7.36 -9.17
N PHE A 264 -19.63 6.39 -8.27
CA PHE A 264 -18.55 5.77 -7.52
C PHE A 264 -17.91 4.62 -8.31
N GLY A 265 -16.58 4.62 -8.43
CA GLY A 265 -15.80 3.58 -9.11
C GLY A 265 -14.76 2.94 -8.18
N VAL A 266 -14.52 1.64 -8.38
CA VAL A 266 -13.51 0.84 -7.66
C VAL A 266 -12.71 0.01 -8.65
N ASP A 267 -11.44 -0.26 -8.33
CA ASP A 267 -10.60 -1.13 -9.16
C ASP A 267 -11.10 -2.58 -9.15
N ARG A 268 -11.38 -3.10 -7.95
CA ARG A 268 -11.90 -4.46 -7.77
C ARG A 268 -12.82 -4.54 -6.57
N GLU A 269 -14.06 -4.95 -6.82
CA GLU A 269 -14.97 -5.36 -5.76
C GLU A 269 -14.62 -6.79 -5.30
N ILE A 270 -14.44 -6.98 -4.00
CA ILE A 270 -14.29 -8.30 -3.41
C ILE A 270 -15.67 -8.76 -2.92
N ILE A 271 -16.26 -9.69 -3.67
CA ILE A 271 -17.48 -10.37 -3.25
C ILE A 271 -17.10 -11.48 -2.27
N MET A 272 -17.41 -11.28 -1.00
CA MET A 272 -17.22 -12.32 0.02
C MET A 272 -18.33 -13.38 -0.09
N PRO A 273 -18.00 -14.68 -0.01
CA PRO A 273 -19.03 -15.73 0.02
C PRO A 273 -19.85 -15.65 1.32
N GLY A 274 -21.18 -15.61 1.20
CA GLY A 274 -22.11 -15.48 2.32
C GLY A 274 -22.78 -14.11 2.40
N PHE A 275 -23.52 -13.84 3.49
CA PHE A 275 -24.11 -12.53 3.74
C PHE A 275 -23.03 -11.57 4.27
N SER A 276 -22.69 -10.55 3.49
CA SER A 276 -21.82 -9.45 3.91
C SER A 276 -22.64 -8.17 4.03
N PRO A 277 -22.78 -7.59 5.24
CA PRO A 277 -23.45 -6.30 5.41
C PRO A 277 -22.62 -5.12 4.87
N THR A 278 -21.37 -5.37 4.45
CA THR A 278 -20.42 -4.36 3.97
C THR A 278 -19.91 -4.70 2.58
N PHE A 279 -19.77 -3.70 1.71
CA PHE A 279 -19.06 -3.85 0.43
C PHE A 279 -17.55 -3.76 0.69
N THR A 280 -16.76 -4.69 0.14
CA THR A 280 -15.29 -4.72 0.31
C THR A 280 -14.62 -4.43 -1.02
N VAL A 281 -13.64 -3.55 -1.02
CA VAL A 281 -12.94 -3.10 -2.23
C VAL A 281 -11.44 -3.34 -2.09
N GLN A 282 -10.80 -3.75 -3.18
CA GLN A 282 -9.36 -3.86 -3.29
C GLN A 282 -8.89 -2.87 -4.35
N GLY A 283 -7.94 -2.00 -3.97
CA GLY A 283 -7.42 -0.93 -4.82
C GLY A 283 -7.93 0.45 -4.41
N GLN A 284 -7.94 1.38 -5.35
CA GLN A 284 -8.33 2.76 -5.12
C GLN A 284 -9.84 2.96 -5.38
N VAL A 285 -10.43 3.88 -4.63
CA VAL A 285 -11.77 4.44 -4.90
C VAL A 285 -11.60 5.71 -5.73
N TYR A 286 -12.41 5.87 -6.77
CA TYR A 286 -12.36 7.05 -7.64
C TYR A 286 -13.73 7.43 -8.18
N HIS A 287 -13.88 8.69 -8.59
CA HIS A 287 -15.11 9.17 -9.22
C HIS A 287 -15.14 8.86 -10.72
N ARG A 288 -16.31 8.50 -11.23
CA ARG A 288 -16.56 8.23 -12.65
C ARG A 288 -17.67 9.13 -13.18
N ILE A 289 -17.43 9.75 -14.31
CA ILE A 289 -18.41 10.61 -14.99
C ILE A 289 -18.79 10.01 -16.34
N GLY A 290 -20.09 10.04 -16.64
CA GLY A 290 -20.64 9.51 -17.89
C GLY A 290 -20.85 10.58 -18.95
N SER A 291 -21.36 10.16 -20.10
CA SER A 291 -21.80 11.07 -21.17
C SER A 291 -22.87 12.06 -20.70
N LEU A 292 -22.93 13.21 -21.36
CA LEU A 292 -23.87 14.28 -21.01
C LEU A 292 -25.33 13.91 -21.27
N LEU A 293 -25.57 13.08 -22.29
CA LEU A 293 -26.89 12.59 -22.63
C LEU A 293 -26.99 11.08 -22.33
N PRO A 294 -28.17 10.58 -21.93
CA PRO A 294 -28.40 9.16 -21.69
C PRO A 294 -28.34 8.35 -22.99
N ALA A 295 -28.09 7.05 -22.84
CA ALA A 295 -28.25 6.09 -23.93
C ALA A 295 -29.72 6.01 -24.39
N ALA A 296 -29.95 5.59 -25.63
CA ALA A 296 -31.29 5.34 -26.11
C ALA A 296 -32.03 4.34 -25.20
N ASN A 297 -33.22 4.73 -24.73
CA ASN A 297 -34.07 3.96 -23.80
C ASN A 297 -33.52 3.74 -22.39
N GLU A 298 -32.43 4.42 -22.00
CA GLU A 298 -31.97 4.43 -20.61
C GLU A 298 -32.53 5.62 -19.83
N GLN A 299 -32.74 5.41 -18.53
CA GLN A 299 -33.05 6.49 -17.62
C GLN A 299 -31.81 7.33 -17.35
N HIS A 300 -32.01 8.64 -17.22
CA HIS A 300 -30.96 9.62 -16.92
C HIS A 300 -30.46 9.47 -15.49
N LYS A 301 -29.14 9.43 -15.32
CA LYS A 301 -28.44 9.19 -14.05
C LYS A 301 -27.42 10.29 -13.77
N PHE A 302 -27.15 10.57 -12.49
CA PHE A 302 -26.11 11.49 -12.04
C PHE A 302 -26.22 12.87 -12.73
N LEU A 303 -25.16 13.33 -13.40
CA LEU A 303 -25.11 14.59 -14.14
C LEU A 303 -26.28 14.77 -15.11
N GLN A 304 -26.74 13.70 -15.77
CA GLN A 304 -27.81 13.77 -16.77
C GLN A 304 -29.15 14.20 -16.16
N ILE A 305 -29.36 13.95 -14.86
CA ILE A 305 -30.62 14.33 -14.18
C ILE A 305 -30.82 15.84 -14.22
N TYR A 306 -29.76 16.65 -14.31
CA TYR A 306 -29.85 18.11 -14.31
C TYR A 306 -30.36 18.74 -15.62
N PHE A 307 -30.48 17.96 -16.70
CA PHE A 307 -30.78 18.52 -18.04
C PHE A 307 -31.86 17.77 -18.81
N MET A 308 -32.29 16.59 -18.34
CA MET A 308 -33.15 15.68 -19.12
C MET A 308 -34.63 15.72 -18.73
N GLY A 309 -35.04 16.58 -17.79
CA GLY A 309 -36.43 16.69 -17.35
C GLY A 309 -36.81 18.12 -16.97
N ASP A 310 -38.09 18.35 -16.72
CA ASP A 310 -38.54 19.53 -15.99
C ASP A 310 -38.25 19.38 -14.48
N GLU A 311 -38.40 20.46 -13.72
CA GLU A 311 -38.07 20.51 -12.29
C GLU A 311 -38.67 19.36 -11.48
N ASP A 312 -39.93 19.02 -11.75
CA ASP A 312 -40.63 17.94 -11.06
C ASP A 312 -40.07 16.56 -11.46
N ASN A 313 -39.85 16.32 -12.75
CA ASN A 313 -39.27 15.07 -13.25
C ASN A 313 -37.86 14.83 -12.74
N GLU A 314 -37.04 15.88 -12.58
CA GLU A 314 -35.70 15.78 -12.00
C GLU A 314 -35.79 15.39 -10.51
N ALA A 315 -36.63 16.08 -9.74
CA ALA A 315 -36.79 15.82 -8.31
C ALA A 315 -37.36 14.42 -8.04
N ASP A 316 -38.35 13.99 -8.84
CA ASP A 316 -38.92 12.65 -8.76
C ASP A 316 -37.87 11.59 -9.09
N ARG A 317 -37.00 11.84 -10.09
CA ARG A 317 -35.87 10.95 -10.42
C ARG A 317 -34.94 10.78 -9.22
N ARG A 318 -34.57 11.88 -8.57
CA ARG A 318 -33.67 11.88 -7.41
C ARG A 318 -34.28 11.11 -6.25
N CYS A 319 -35.57 11.32 -5.96
CA CYS A 319 -36.29 10.62 -4.91
C CYS A 319 -36.52 9.13 -5.23
N GLN A 320 -36.63 8.77 -6.51
CA GLN A 320 -36.71 7.37 -6.94
C GLN A 320 -35.41 6.62 -6.68
N TYR A 321 -34.26 7.23 -6.99
CA TYR A 321 -32.95 6.60 -6.77
C TYR A 321 -32.51 6.64 -5.30
N ILE A 322 -32.85 7.70 -4.57
CA ILE A 322 -32.43 7.89 -3.18
C ILE A 322 -33.67 7.92 -2.27
N GLN A 323 -33.95 6.80 -1.63
CA GLN A 323 -35.10 6.67 -0.75
C GLN A 323 -34.88 7.30 0.64
N GLY A 324 -35.97 7.84 1.20
CA GLY A 324 -36.01 8.41 2.55
C GLY A 324 -35.51 9.85 2.62
N VAL A 325 -35.66 10.62 1.54
CA VAL A 325 -35.51 12.08 1.50
C VAL A 325 -36.88 12.74 1.36
N GLU A 326 -37.04 13.95 1.88
CA GLU A 326 -38.26 14.77 1.72
C GLU A 326 -38.21 15.48 0.36
N ARG A 327 -39.22 15.24 -0.50
CA ARG A 327 -39.24 15.70 -1.90
C ARG A 327 -39.20 17.23 -1.99
N GLU A 328 -39.93 17.90 -1.12
CA GLU A 328 -40.01 19.35 -1.04
C GLU A 328 -38.61 19.96 -0.84
N VAL A 329 -37.85 19.43 0.11
CA VAL A 329 -36.45 19.84 0.37
C VAL A 329 -35.56 19.57 -0.85
N VAL A 330 -35.76 18.45 -1.56
CA VAL A 330 -35.02 18.16 -2.79
C VAL A 330 -35.30 19.21 -3.87
N VAL A 331 -36.56 19.61 -4.06
CA VAL A 331 -36.94 20.65 -5.04
C VAL A 331 -36.30 21.99 -4.68
N GLU A 332 -36.35 22.41 -3.42
CA GLU A 332 -35.77 23.69 -3.01
C GLU A 332 -34.24 23.74 -3.18
N ILE A 333 -33.54 22.67 -2.79
CA ILE A 333 -32.09 22.57 -3.00
C ILE A 333 -31.76 22.50 -4.49
N GLN A 334 -32.57 21.79 -5.28
CA GLN A 334 -32.38 21.71 -6.73
C GLN A 334 -32.46 23.09 -7.38
N ARG A 335 -33.46 23.91 -7.01
CA ARG A 335 -33.59 25.30 -7.48
C ARG A 335 -32.35 26.12 -7.15
N MET A 336 -31.92 26.08 -5.89
CA MET A 336 -30.72 26.78 -5.42
C MET A 336 -29.48 26.36 -6.23
N LEU A 337 -29.29 25.05 -6.46
CA LEU A 337 -28.16 24.55 -7.25
C LEU A 337 -28.25 24.98 -8.72
N HIS A 338 -29.42 24.94 -9.35
CA HIS A 338 -29.59 25.42 -10.72
C HIS A 338 -29.32 26.92 -10.85
N GLU A 339 -29.60 27.72 -9.82
CA GLU A 339 -29.38 29.16 -9.81
C GLU A 339 -27.90 29.52 -9.57
N HIS A 340 -27.27 28.89 -8.57
CA HIS A 340 -25.97 29.33 -8.05
C HIS A 340 -24.79 28.44 -8.44
N ASN A 341 -25.01 27.19 -8.84
CA ASN A 341 -23.92 26.27 -9.15
C ASN A 341 -23.36 26.50 -10.57
N GLN A 342 -22.14 27.01 -10.63
CA GLN A 342 -21.51 27.38 -11.89
C GLN A 342 -21.15 26.17 -12.76
N LEU A 343 -20.88 24.99 -12.18
CA LEU A 343 -20.63 23.77 -12.94
C LEU A 343 -21.89 23.34 -13.68
N ILE A 344 -23.05 23.35 -13.01
CA ILE A 344 -24.36 23.05 -13.64
C ILE A 344 -24.61 23.99 -14.81
N ASN A 345 -24.42 25.29 -14.61
CA ASN A 345 -24.60 26.30 -15.66
C ASN A 345 -23.65 26.09 -16.84
N THR A 346 -22.41 25.67 -16.57
CA THR A 346 -21.42 25.34 -17.60
C THR A 346 -21.85 24.14 -18.42
N PHE A 347 -22.32 23.07 -17.77
CA PHE A 347 -22.84 21.89 -18.46
C PHE A 347 -24.07 22.20 -19.31
N LYS A 348 -25.02 22.99 -18.80
CA LYS A 348 -26.19 23.48 -19.58
C LYS A 348 -25.74 24.25 -20.82
N THR A 349 -24.87 25.24 -20.63
CA THR A 349 -24.37 26.09 -21.72
C THR A 349 -23.61 25.27 -22.76
N ALA A 350 -22.83 24.28 -22.33
CA ALA A 350 -22.11 23.39 -23.23
C ALA A 350 -23.06 22.52 -24.05
N LEU A 351 -24.12 22.00 -23.41
CA LEU A 351 -25.14 21.18 -24.08
C LEU A 351 -25.88 21.99 -25.14
N ASP A 352 -26.30 23.22 -24.82
CA ASP A 352 -27.00 24.12 -25.76
C ASP A 352 -26.12 24.51 -26.97
N ARG A 353 -24.81 24.59 -26.75
CA ARG A 353 -23.84 25.01 -27.78
C ARG A 353 -23.26 23.87 -28.60
N MET A 354 -23.52 22.60 -28.24
CA MET A 354 -22.98 21.45 -28.96
C MET A 354 -23.80 21.15 -30.22
N PRO A 355 -23.26 21.39 -31.44
CA PRO A 355 -24.05 21.26 -32.65
C PRO A 355 -24.11 19.80 -33.17
N HIS A 356 -23.10 18.98 -32.87
CA HIS A 356 -22.98 17.60 -33.36
C HIS A 356 -22.31 16.66 -32.34
N GLU A 357 -22.52 15.35 -32.47
CA GLU A 357 -21.97 14.30 -31.59
C GLU A 357 -20.42 14.24 -31.56
N GLN A 358 -19.75 14.86 -32.53
CA GLN A 358 -18.29 14.91 -32.62
C GLN A 358 -17.66 15.92 -31.63
N TYR A 359 -18.47 16.81 -31.06
CA TYR A 359 -18.01 17.79 -30.10
C TYR A 359 -17.90 17.19 -28.71
N LYS A 360 -16.86 17.58 -27.99
CA LYS A 360 -16.58 17.15 -26.62
C LYS A 360 -16.51 18.41 -25.75
N LEU A 361 -17.08 18.32 -24.54
CA LEU A 361 -16.86 19.30 -23.49
C LEU A 361 -15.58 18.92 -22.75
N VAL A 362 -14.61 19.82 -22.71
CA VAL A 362 -13.36 19.65 -21.97
C VAL A 362 -13.34 20.64 -20.82
N ILE A 363 -13.27 20.15 -19.59
CA ILE A 363 -13.00 20.96 -18.40
C ILE A 363 -11.51 20.81 -18.10
N HIS A 364 -10.78 21.90 -18.23
CA HIS A 364 -9.33 21.89 -18.07
C HIS A 364 -8.92 21.89 -16.60
N ALA A 365 -7.92 21.08 -16.24
CA ALA A 365 -7.38 21.11 -14.88
C ALA A 365 -6.56 22.39 -14.60
N ASP A 366 -5.77 22.85 -15.58
CA ASP A 366 -4.69 23.83 -15.35
C ASP A 366 -4.88 25.17 -16.07
N ARG A 367 -6.06 25.42 -16.64
CA ARG A 367 -6.25 26.62 -17.47
C ARG A 367 -6.23 27.87 -16.60
N THR A 368 -5.23 28.71 -16.81
CA THR A 368 -5.11 30.03 -16.21
C THR A 368 -6.20 30.96 -16.77
N PRO A 369 -6.89 31.73 -15.90
CA PRO A 369 -7.87 32.73 -16.32
C PRO A 369 -7.29 33.74 -17.32
N HIS A 370 -8.16 34.29 -18.16
CA HIS A 370 -7.69 35.25 -19.16
C HIS A 370 -7.15 36.52 -18.51
N GLY A 371 -5.87 36.83 -18.75
CA GLY A 371 -5.19 38.02 -18.21
C GLY A 371 -4.35 37.80 -16.95
N GLU A 372 -4.25 36.57 -16.45
CA GLU A 372 -3.50 36.25 -15.23
C GLU A 372 -2.22 35.42 -15.51
N HIS A 373 -1.23 35.54 -14.62
CA HIS A 373 0.09 34.94 -14.82
C HIS A 373 0.14 33.48 -14.35
N GLU A 374 0.76 32.59 -15.14
CA GLU A 374 0.94 31.15 -14.90
C GLU A 374 1.65 30.74 -13.59
N ARG A 375 2.16 31.69 -12.80
CA ARG A 375 2.94 31.44 -11.57
C ARG A 375 2.28 31.99 -10.31
N ARG A 376 1.00 32.32 -10.38
CA ARG A 376 0.18 32.70 -9.23
C ARG A 376 -0.91 31.65 -9.01
N PHE A 377 -1.23 31.39 -7.75
CA PHE A 377 -2.45 30.67 -7.38
C PHE A 377 -3.64 31.56 -7.73
N ASN A 378 -4.09 31.41 -8.96
CA ASN A 378 -5.23 32.12 -9.51
C ASN A 378 -6.44 31.23 -9.31
N ALA A 379 -7.46 31.69 -8.59
CA ALA A 379 -8.74 31.01 -8.53
C ALA A 379 -9.46 31.28 -9.85
N PRO A 380 -9.60 30.29 -10.75
CA PRO A 380 -10.15 30.55 -12.04
C PRO A 380 -11.67 30.68 -11.99
N LEU A 381 -12.19 31.60 -12.79
CA LEU A 381 -13.62 31.70 -13.03
C LEU A 381 -14.03 30.55 -13.96
N ILE A 382 -15.04 29.78 -13.58
CA ILE A 382 -15.40 28.50 -14.22
C ILE A 382 -15.68 28.63 -15.73
N ASN A 383 -16.15 29.79 -16.19
CA ASN A 383 -16.36 30.10 -17.61
C ASN A 383 -15.07 30.05 -18.45
N ASP A 384 -13.89 30.24 -17.85
CA ASP A 384 -12.60 30.19 -18.56
C ASP A 384 -12.05 28.76 -18.66
N VAL A 385 -12.59 27.83 -17.87
CA VAL A 385 -12.01 26.50 -17.66
C VAL A 385 -12.64 25.44 -18.57
N ALA A 386 -13.89 25.65 -19.00
CA ALA A 386 -14.61 24.73 -19.86
C ALA A 386 -14.63 25.19 -21.33
N ALA A 387 -14.31 24.30 -22.26
CA ALA A 387 -14.34 24.56 -23.70
C ALA A 387 -15.09 23.44 -24.44
N VAL A 388 -15.91 23.83 -25.43
CA VAL A 388 -16.51 22.90 -26.40
C VAL A 388 -15.55 22.79 -27.58
N VAL A 389 -14.94 21.61 -27.76
CA VAL A 389 -13.84 21.39 -28.72
C VAL A 389 -14.22 20.29 -29.71
N CYS A 390 -13.79 20.46 -30.97
CA CYS A 390 -13.80 19.41 -31.99
C CYS A 390 -12.36 18.88 -32.17
N GLY A 391 -12.12 17.59 -31.88
CA GLY A 391 -10.79 16.95 -31.98
C GLY A 391 -10.27 16.33 -30.67
N ASP A 392 -8.95 16.13 -30.58
CA ASP A 392 -8.24 15.41 -29.49
C ASP A 392 -7.34 16.32 -28.63
N PHE A 393 -7.71 17.60 -28.48
CA PHE A 393 -6.99 18.51 -27.60
C PHE A 393 -7.46 18.32 -26.14
N SER A 394 -6.88 17.35 -25.45
CA SER A 394 -7.12 17.12 -24.00
C SER A 394 -5.83 16.71 -23.28
N SER A 395 -5.60 17.27 -22.09
CA SER A 395 -4.55 16.82 -21.18
C SER A 395 -4.98 15.59 -20.39
N SER A 396 -4.03 14.84 -19.82
CA SER A 396 -4.30 13.68 -18.98
C SER A 396 -5.11 14.00 -17.71
N ARG A 397 -5.10 15.27 -17.27
CA ARG A 397 -5.85 15.72 -16.10
C ARG A 397 -7.19 16.36 -16.43
N ASP A 398 -7.53 16.55 -17.70
CA ASP A 398 -8.77 17.19 -18.10
C ASP A 398 -9.96 16.23 -18.00
N ILE A 399 -11.13 16.75 -17.64
CA ILE A 399 -12.38 15.99 -17.73
C ILE A 399 -12.95 16.18 -19.12
N VAL A 400 -13.11 15.08 -19.87
CA VAL A 400 -13.64 15.10 -21.24
C VAL A 400 -14.98 14.41 -21.25
N LEU A 401 -16.05 15.15 -21.54
CA LEU A 401 -17.41 14.64 -21.66
C LEU A 401 -17.86 14.70 -23.11
N ARG A 402 -18.48 13.63 -23.58
CA ARG A 402 -19.10 13.56 -24.90
C ARG A 402 -20.62 13.56 -24.78
N ALA A 403 -21.31 13.97 -25.84
CA ALA A 403 -22.77 13.95 -25.88
C ALA A 403 -23.30 12.52 -25.73
N HIS A 404 -22.87 11.61 -26.61
CA HIS A 404 -23.26 10.20 -26.60
C HIS A 404 -22.03 9.31 -26.81
N ASP A 405 -21.57 8.64 -25.75
CA ASP A 405 -20.58 7.57 -25.88
C ASP A 405 -20.85 6.37 -24.95
N ASN A 406 -21.78 6.51 -23.99
CA ASN A 406 -22.10 5.52 -22.95
C ASN A 406 -20.86 5.01 -22.19
N THR A 407 -19.76 5.77 -22.22
CA THR A 407 -18.53 5.42 -21.51
C THR A 407 -18.46 6.16 -20.19
N LEU A 408 -18.04 5.45 -19.15
CA LEU A 408 -17.71 6.05 -17.87
C LEU A 408 -16.22 6.34 -17.85
N THR A 409 -15.85 7.60 -17.74
CA THR A 409 -14.46 8.05 -17.64
C THR A 409 -14.10 8.32 -16.18
N ARG A 410 -12.86 8.01 -15.79
CA ARG A 410 -12.35 8.34 -14.45
C ARG A 410 -12.10 9.83 -14.39
N VAL A 411 -12.65 10.49 -13.36
CA VAL A 411 -12.28 11.86 -13.01
C VAL A 411 -10.91 11.79 -12.30
N PRO A 412 -9.89 12.53 -12.76
CA PRO A 412 -8.60 12.57 -12.08
C PRO A 412 -8.76 13.13 -10.66
N ASP A 413 -8.19 12.44 -9.67
CA ASP A 413 -8.21 12.84 -8.24
C ASP A 413 -7.43 14.14 -7.98
N THR A 414 -6.57 14.54 -8.91
CA THR A 414 -5.83 15.80 -8.91
C THR A 414 -6.56 16.93 -9.65
N HIS A 415 -7.80 16.71 -10.08
CA HIS A 415 -8.61 17.75 -10.70
C HIS A 415 -9.25 18.62 -9.62
N LYS A 416 -9.13 19.94 -9.73
CA LYS A 416 -9.69 20.94 -8.81
C LYS A 416 -11.22 20.91 -8.57
N PHE A 417 -11.97 20.16 -9.37
CA PHE A 417 -13.44 19.99 -9.24
C PHE A 417 -13.81 18.56 -8.85
N TYR A 418 -12.82 17.74 -8.47
CA TYR A 418 -13.01 16.33 -8.16
C TYR A 418 -14.04 16.14 -7.04
N ASP A 419 -13.92 16.88 -5.94
CA ASP A 419 -14.89 16.85 -4.85
C ASP A 419 -16.16 17.64 -5.18
N ALA A 420 -16.06 18.76 -5.91
CA ALA A 420 -17.23 19.58 -6.26
C ALA A 420 -18.28 18.80 -7.08
N LEU A 421 -17.83 17.90 -7.96
CA LEU A 421 -18.72 17.03 -8.74
C LEU A 421 -19.39 15.93 -7.89
N GLN A 422 -18.72 15.48 -6.82
CA GLN A 422 -19.22 14.42 -5.94
C GLN A 422 -20.03 14.95 -4.75
N TYR A 423 -19.71 16.15 -4.27
CA TYR A 423 -20.29 16.77 -3.08
C TYR A 423 -20.92 18.15 -3.34
N PRO A 424 -21.97 18.26 -4.19
CA PRO A 424 -22.52 19.57 -4.55
C PRO A 424 -23.13 20.35 -3.39
N LEU A 425 -23.47 19.72 -2.26
CA LEU A 425 -23.95 20.45 -1.08
C LEU A 425 -22.82 21.09 -0.28
N ILE A 426 -21.60 20.55 -0.36
CA ILE A 426 -20.42 21.17 0.26
C ILE A 426 -19.92 22.31 -0.64
N PHE A 427 -19.99 22.10 -1.96
CA PHE A 427 -19.58 23.05 -2.98
C PHE A 427 -20.83 23.59 -3.71
N SER A 428 -21.73 24.29 -3.00
CA SER A 428 -23.03 24.74 -3.54
C SER A 428 -22.90 25.57 -4.82
N LYS A 429 -21.87 26.43 -4.88
CA LYS A 429 -21.52 27.25 -6.05
C LYS A 429 -20.71 26.52 -7.14
N GLY A 430 -20.32 25.27 -6.91
CA GLY A 430 -19.42 24.51 -7.79
C GLY A 430 -17.94 24.94 -7.70
N GLN A 431 -17.55 25.53 -6.56
CA GLN A 431 -16.20 26.06 -6.32
C GLN A 431 -15.12 24.98 -6.25
N GLU A 432 -13.87 25.38 -6.51
CA GLU A 432 -12.70 24.50 -6.49
C GLU A 432 -12.22 24.15 -5.08
N GLU A 433 -11.49 23.05 -4.98
CA GLU A 433 -10.63 22.75 -3.82
C GLU A 433 -9.47 23.75 -3.76
N ILE A 434 -9.18 24.30 -2.56
CA ILE A 434 -8.15 25.32 -2.30
C ILE A 434 -6.76 24.69 -2.12
#